data_AF-A0A3M1MQB5-F1
#
_entry.id   AF-A0A3M1MQB5-F1
#
_cell.length_a   1.000
_cell.length_b   1.000
_cell.length_c   1.000
_cell.angle_alpha   90.00
_cell.angle_beta   90.00
_cell.angle_gamma   90.00
#
_symmetry.space_group_name_H-M   'P 1'
#
loop_
_entity.id
_entity.type
_entity.pdbx_description
1 polymer ?
#
loop_
_entity_poly.entity_id
_entity_poly.type
_entity_poly.pdbx_seq_one_letter_code
_entity_poly.pdbx_strand_id
1 'polypeptide(L)'
;TPPAQARRALEDHIGSGRAYQRYIAMIEAQGGTFLSRLETAAPHDVPSPSDGWVAAIDGTAIGNTIIAMGGGRRKLGDRLDHRVGIQFLSKIGDPAVAGQPLARVLCDDAVAAQRAVESVQRAFALSATPVPADRLIVDAE
;
A
#
# COMPACT_ATOMS: atom_id res chain seq x y z
N THR A 1 29.21 12.90 -0.28
CA THR A 1 29.19 11.73 0.63
C THR A 1 29.11 10.48 -0.21
N PRO A 2 30.05 9.51 -0.08
CA PRO A 2 29.93 8.23 -0.77
C PRO A 2 28.60 7.53 -0.44
N PRO A 3 27.96 6.80 -1.38
CA PRO A 3 26.65 6.18 -1.15
C PRO A 3 26.57 5.31 0.10
N ALA A 4 27.62 4.57 0.42
CA ALA A 4 27.69 3.74 1.63
C ALA A 4 27.69 4.59 2.92
N GLN A 5 28.40 5.72 2.93
CA GLN A 5 28.43 6.62 4.08
C GLN A 5 27.07 7.33 4.26
N ALA A 6 26.41 7.70 3.15
CA ALA A 6 25.07 8.27 3.19
C ALA A 6 24.05 7.25 3.72
N ARG A 7 24.08 6.00 3.22
CA ARG A 7 23.24 4.90 3.71
C ARG A 7 23.38 4.71 5.21
N ARG A 8 24.62 4.62 5.70
CA ARG A 8 24.88 4.42 7.14
C ARG A 8 24.33 5.57 7.99
N ALA A 9 24.47 6.81 7.53
CA ALA A 9 23.92 7.97 8.23
C ALA A 9 22.37 7.95 8.26
N LEU A 10 21.73 7.56 7.16
CA LEU A 10 20.27 7.41 7.07
C LEU A 10 19.76 6.30 8.00
N GLU A 11 20.44 5.15 8.01
CA GLU A 11 20.11 4.03 8.92
C GLU A 11 20.24 4.45 10.39
N ASP A 12 21.28 5.20 10.75
CA ASP A 12 21.44 5.76 12.09
C ASP A 12 20.34 6.78 12.43
N HIS A 13 19.92 7.63 11.49
CA HIS A 13 18.81 8.57 11.72
C HIS A 13 17.46 7.87 11.93
N ILE A 14 17.21 6.76 11.24
CA ILE A 14 16.02 5.93 11.44
C ILE A 14 16.12 5.20 12.78
N GLY A 15 17.21 4.47 13.02
CA GLY A 15 17.39 3.62 14.21
C GLY A 15 17.45 4.40 15.53
N SER A 16 17.94 5.63 15.50
CA SER A 16 17.96 6.52 16.68
C SER A 16 16.63 7.24 16.95
N GLY A 17 15.64 7.15 16.05
CA GLY A 17 14.37 7.88 16.17
C GLY A 17 14.43 9.36 15.80
N ARG A 18 15.60 9.91 15.43
CA ARG A 18 15.72 11.32 14.98
C ARG A 18 14.85 11.63 13.77
N ALA A 19 14.73 10.69 12.83
CA ALA A 19 13.86 10.85 11.67
C ALA A 19 12.38 11.01 12.10
N TYR A 20 11.93 10.22 13.07
CA TYR A 20 10.57 10.28 13.61
C TYR A 20 10.29 11.59 14.35
N GLN A 21 11.23 12.05 15.21
CA GLN A 21 11.12 13.34 15.88
C GLN A 21 11.05 14.50 14.87
N ARG A 22 11.86 14.45 13.81
CA ARG A 22 11.82 15.46 12.75
C ARG A 22 10.50 15.46 11.99
N TYR A 23 9.93 14.29 11.74
CA TYR A 23 8.62 14.14 11.12
C TYR A 23 7.50 14.78 11.97
N ILE A 24 7.49 14.55 13.29
CA ILE A 24 6.54 15.18 14.22
C ILE A 24 6.68 16.70 14.17
N ALA A 25 7.90 17.21 14.34
CA ALA A 25 8.16 18.66 14.30
C ALA A 25 7.74 19.30 12.96
N MET A 26 7.88 18.57 11.85
CA MET A 26 7.42 19.02 10.53
C MET A 26 5.89 19.12 10.43
N ILE A 27 5.15 18.17 11.02
CA ILE A 27 3.69 18.20 11.07
C ILE A 27 3.22 19.43 11.86
N GLU A 28 3.78 19.63 13.05
CA GLU A 28 3.43 20.74 13.94
C GLU A 28 3.76 22.11 13.32
N ALA A 29 4.92 22.22 12.64
CA ALA A 29 5.32 23.44 11.95
C ALA A 29 4.39 23.84 10.80
N GLN A 30 3.59 22.91 10.27
CA GLN A 30 2.59 23.16 9.24
C GLN A 30 1.16 23.29 9.81
N GLY A 31 1.02 23.39 11.13
CA GLY A 31 -0.27 23.53 11.82
C GLY A 31 -1.04 22.23 11.98
N GLY A 32 -0.41 21.09 11.68
CA GLY A 32 -0.99 19.77 11.94
C GLY A 32 -0.84 19.34 13.41
N THR A 33 -1.57 18.30 13.79
CA THR A 33 -1.37 17.59 15.06
C THR A 33 -0.87 16.20 14.75
N PHE A 34 0.23 15.79 15.39
CA PHE A 34 0.68 14.42 15.25
C PHE A 34 -0.32 13.46 15.89
N LEU A 35 -0.77 12.47 15.12
CA LEU A 35 -1.62 11.38 15.58
C LEU A 35 -0.83 10.08 15.47
N SER A 36 -0.70 9.35 16.58
CA SER A 36 -0.01 8.06 16.60
C SER A 36 -0.73 6.99 15.76
N ARG A 37 -2.03 7.19 15.51
CA ARG A 37 -2.86 6.37 14.64
C ARG A 37 -3.92 7.23 13.98
N LEU A 38 -4.10 7.05 12.68
CA LEU A 38 -5.19 7.64 11.91
C LEU A 38 -6.39 6.70 11.87
N GLU A 39 -7.59 7.25 11.79
CA GLU A 39 -8.81 6.48 11.57
C GLU A 39 -8.81 5.88 10.16
N THR A 40 -9.23 4.62 10.05
CA THR A 40 -9.35 3.88 8.80
C THR A 40 -10.75 3.31 8.69
N ALA A 41 -11.25 3.16 7.47
CA ALA A 41 -12.54 2.53 7.20
C ALA A 41 -12.52 1.03 7.51
N ALA A 42 -13.70 0.41 7.53
CA ALA A 42 -13.88 -1.01 7.81
C ALA A 42 -13.05 -1.89 6.85
N PRO A 43 -12.34 -2.91 7.36
CA PRO A 43 -11.51 -3.79 6.56
C PRO A 43 -12.28 -4.94 5.91
N HIS A 44 -11.95 -5.25 4.66
CA HIS A 44 -12.48 -6.37 3.89
C HIS A 44 -11.33 -7.12 3.22
N ASP A 45 -11.18 -8.41 3.52
CA ASP A 45 -10.08 -9.21 3.00
C ASP A 45 -10.27 -9.55 1.52
N VAL A 46 -9.17 -9.53 0.77
CA VAL A 46 -9.11 -9.93 -0.65
C VAL A 46 -8.47 -11.32 -0.71
N PRO A 47 -9.26 -12.40 -0.77
CA PRO A 47 -8.71 -13.75 -0.75
C PRO A 47 -7.97 -14.08 -2.05
N SER A 48 -6.94 -14.91 -1.97
CA SER A 48 -6.32 -15.49 -3.16
C SER A 48 -7.32 -16.43 -3.86
N PRO A 49 -7.51 -16.33 -5.18
CA PRO A 49 -8.43 -17.21 -5.91
C PRO A 49 -7.90 -18.63 -6.05
N SER A 50 -6.58 -18.84 -5.93
CA SER A 50 -5.94 -20.15 -6.04
C SER A 50 -4.61 -20.19 -5.28
N ASP A 51 -4.02 -21.37 -5.18
CA ASP A 51 -2.62 -21.53 -4.78
C ASP A 51 -1.69 -20.97 -5.88
N GLY A 52 -0.49 -20.52 -5.49
CA GLY A 52 0.54 -20.06 -6.42
C GLY A 52 1.53 -19.08 -5.79
N TRP A 53 2.10 -18.21 -6.62
CA TRP A 53 2.98 -17.10 -6.23
C TRP A 53 2.49 -15.80 -6.85
N VAL A 54 2.55 -14.70 -6.11
CA VAL A 54 2.19 -13.38 -6.64
C VAL A 54 3.20 -12.98 -7.71
N ALA A 55 2.78 -12.99 -8.97
CA ALA A 55 3.63 -12.71 -10.12
C ALA A 55 3.61 -11.22 -10.51
N ALA A 56 2.45 -10.56 -10.36
CA ALA A 56 2.31 -9.14 -10.63
C ALA A 56 1.13 -8.54 -9.85
N ILE A 57 1.18 -7.22 -9.67
CA ILE A 57 0.08 -6.42 -9.12
C ILE A 57 -0.12 -5.22 -10.05
N ASP A 58 -1.30 -5.10 -10.66
CA ASP A 58 -1.64 -3.98 -11.54
C ASP A 58 -1.87 -2.70 -10.72
N GLY A 59 -0.83 -1.86 -10.62
CA GLY A 59 -0.89 -0.59 -9.90
C GLY A 59 -1.92 0.40 -10.46
N THR A 60 -2.24 0.34 -11.75
CA THR A 60 -3.26 1.21 -12.36
C THR A 60 -4.65 0.79 -11.91
N ALA A 61 -4.93 -0.52 -11.92
CA ALA A 61 -6.18 -1.07 -11.41
C ALA A 61 -6.38 -0.77 -9.90
N ILE A 62 -5.31 -0.87 -9.11
CA ILE A 62 -5.31 -0.50 -7.69
C ILE A 62 -5.68 0.98 -7.51
N GLY A 63 -4.98 1.88 -8.23
CA GLY A 63 -5.24 3.33 -8.13
C GLY A 63 -6.66 3.70 -8.53
N ASN A 64 -7.18 3.12 -9.62
CA ASN A 64 -8.56 3.31 -10.06
C ASN A 64 -9.57 2.79 -9.04
N THR A 65 -9.26 1.67 -8.37
CA THR A 65 -10.12 1.14 -7.30
C THR A 65 -10.20 2.09 -6.10
N ILE A 66 -9.07 2.69 -5.69
CA ILE A 66 -9.06 3.69 -4.62
C ILE A 66 -9.88 4.93 -5.01
N ILE A 67 -9.77 5.41 -6.26
CA ILE A 67 -10.61 6.51 -6.78
C ILE A 67 -12.09 6.11 -6.79
N ALA A 68 -12.42 4.87 -7.12
CA ALA A 68 -13.80 4.37 -7.11
C ALA A 68 -14.40 4.38 -5.69
N MET A 69 -13.59 4.09 -4.67
CA MET A 69 -13.99 4.12 -3.25
C MET A 69 -14.02 5.53 -2.64
N GLY A 70 -13.59 6.57 -3.38
CA GLY A 70 -13.56 7.95 -2.88
C GLY A 70 -12.24 8.39 -2.23
N GLY A 71 -11.18 7.58 -2.32
CA GLY A 71 -9.83 7.90 -1.84
C GLY A 71 -9.00 8.73 -2.83
N GLY A 72 -9.55 9.05 -3.99
CA GLY A 72 -8.89 9.84 -5.02
C GLY A 72 -9.87 10.77 -5.74
N ARG A 73 -9.34 11.81 -6.39
CA ARG A 73 -10.14 12.81 -7.12
C ARG A 73 -10.30 12.38 -8.57
N ARG A 74 -11.52 12.48 -9.12
CA ARG A 74 -11.77 12.34 -10.57
C ARG A 74 -11.67 13.68 -11.27
N LYS A 75 -12.01 14.75 -10.55
CA LYS A 75 -11.89 16.14 -10.99
C LYS A 75 -11.45 17.05 -9.86
N LEU A 76 -11.01 18.26 -10.21
CA LEU A 76 -10.64 19.27 -9.24
C LEU A 76 -11.84 19.59 -8.31
N GLY A 77 -11.58 19.60 -7.01
CA GLY A 77 -12.60 19.92 -5.99
C GLY A 77 -13.36 18.72 -5.42
N ASP A 78 -13.16 17.50 -5.93
CA ASP A 78 -13.77 16.30 -5.32
C ASP A 78 -13.31 16.14 -3.85
N ARG A 79 -14.27 15.85 -2.98
CA ARG A 79 -14.03 15.47 -1.58
C ARG A 79 -13.42 14.08 -1.54
N LEU A 80 -12.42 13.92 -0.67
CA LEU A 80 -11.72 12.66 -0.43
C LEU A 80 -12.16 12.10 0.91
N ASP A 81 -12.39 10.78 0.97
CA ASP A 81 -12.36 10.07 2.24
C ASP A 81 -10.93 9.61 2.50
N HIS A 82 -10.27 10.16 3.52
CA HIS A 82 -8.88 9.80 3.85
C HIS A 82 -8.77 8.45 4.60
N ARG A 83 -9.91 7.86 4.97
CA ARG A 83 -9.97 6.60 5.72
C ARG A 83 -10.01 5.38 4.79
N VAL A 84 -10.37 5.57 3.52
CA VAL A 84 -10.40 4.48 2.52
C VAL A 84 -9.01 4.21 1.96
N GLY A 85 -8.77 2.97 1.55
CA GLY A 85 -7.47 2.58 1.00
C GLY A 85 -7.34 1.08 0.78
N ILE A 86 -6.13 0.66 0.41
CA ILE A 86 -5.78 -0.74 0.22
C ILE A 86 -4.51 -1.01 1.04
N GLN A 87 -4.58 -2.01 1.92
CA GLN A 87 -3.43 -2.53 2.64
C GLN A 87 -2.96 -3.82 1.98
N PHE A 88 -1.74 -3.82 1.45
CA PHE A 88 -1.13 -5.03 0.88
C PHE A 88 -0.62 -5.95 1.99
N LEU A 89 -0.94 -7.23 1.89
CA LEU A 89 -0.49 -8.29 2.81
C LEU A 89 0.51 -9.25 2.15
N SER A 90 0.48 -9.32 0.81
CA SER A 90 1.44 -10.04 -0.02
C SER A 90 2.17 -9.09 -0.97
N LYS A 91 3.39 -9.45 -1.34
CA LYS A 91 4.24 -8.78 -2.33
C LYS A 91 4.52 -9.70 -3.51
N ILE A 92 5.01 -9.13 -4.61
CA ILE A 92 5.50 -9.90 -5.75
C ILE A 92 6.62 -10.84 -5.29
N GLY A 93 6.49 -12.11 -5.64
CA GLY A 93 7.36 -13.22 -5.23
C GLY A 93 6.87 -14.00 -4.01
N ASP A 94 5.91 -13.48 -3.25
CA ASP A 94 5.37 -14.20 -2.09
C ASP A 94 4.50 -15.39 -2.54
N PRO A 95 4.54 -16.53 -1.82
CA PRO A 95 3.57 -17.60 -2.03
C PRO A 95 2.17 -17.16 -1.57
N ALA A 96 1.16 -17.68 -2.25
CA ALA A 96 -0.25 -17.48 -1.95
C ALA A 96 -0.96 -18.83 -1.88
N VAL A 97 -1.80 -19.00 -0.86
CA VAL A 97 -2.69 -20.16 -0.71
C VAL A 97 -4.13 -19.72 -1.01
N ALA A 98 -4.92 -20.55 -1.69
CA ALA A 98 -6.32 -20.27 -1.96
C ALA A 98 -7.07 -19.86 -0.67
N GLY A 99 -7.79 -18.74 -0.73
CA GLY A 99 -8.49 -18.17 0.42
C GLY A 99 -7.64 -17.29 1.34
N GLN A 100 -6.31 -17.34 1.27
CA GLN A 100 -5.43 -16.46 2.04
C GLN A 100 -5.61 -14.99 1.61
N PRO A 101 -5.74 -14.03 2.54
CA PRO A 101 -5.79 -12.61 2.19
C PRO A 101 -4.49 -12.12 1.52
N LEU A 102 -4.59 -11.65 0.28
CA LEU A 102 -3.51 -11.00 -0.47
C LEU A 102 -3.39 -9.51 -0.14
N ALA A 103 -4.54 -8.90 0.13
CA ALA A 103 -4.67 -7.50 0.50
C ALA A 103 -5.95 -7.32 1.33
N ARG A 104 -6.15 -6.10 1.81
CA ARG A 104 -7.34 -5.68 2.53
C ARG A 104 -7.82 -4.33 2.00
N VAL A 105 -9.08 -4.28 1.62
CA VAL A 105 -9.79 -3.07 1.23
C VAL A 105 -10.30 -2.40 2.51
N LEU A 106 -10.03 -1.09 2.67
CA LEU A 106 -10.58 -0.27 3.75
C LEU A 106 -11.70 0.57 3.15
N CYS A 107 -12.96 0.22 3.44
CA CYS A 107 -14.13 0.92 2.91
C CYS A 107 -15.38 0.64 3.78
N ASP A 108 -16.08 1.71 4.19
CA ASP A 108 -17.28 1.58 5.04
C ASP A 108 -18.54 1.22 4.23
N ASP A 109 -18.59 1.61 2.95
CA ASP A 109 -19.70 1.27 2.05
C ASP A 109 -19.58 -0.18 1.59
N ALA A 110 -20.48 -1.04 2.05
CA ALA A 110 -20.42 -2.48 1.78
C ALA A 110 -20.49 -2.84 0.28
N VAL A 111 -21.23 -2.07 -0.52
CA VAL A 111 -21.37 -2.33 -1.96
C VAL A 111 -20.09 -1.92 -2.70
N ALA A 112 -19.54 -0.77 -2.35
CA ALA A 112 -18.26 -0.30 -2.88
C ALA A 112 -17.11 -1.22 -2.45
N ALA A 113 -17.11 -1.68 -1.19
CA ALA A 113 -16.15 -2.62 -0.65
C ALA A 113 -16.14 -3.93 -1.44
N GLN A 114 -17.32 -4.53 -1.69
CA GLN A 114 -17.42 -5.77 -2.47
C GLN A 114 -16.84 -5.61 -3.89
N ARG A 115 -17.22 -4.53 -4.59
CA ARG A 115 -16.68 -4.23 -5.94
C ARG A 115 -15.18 -3.98 -5.93
N ALA A 116 -14.69 -3.34 -4.88
CA ALA A 116 -13.27 -3.09 -4.69
C ALA A 116 -12.51 -4.40 -4.41
N VAL A 117 -13.03 -5.30 -3.58
CA VAL A 117 -12.43 -6.63 -3.34
C VAL A 117 -12.27 -7.39 -4.66
N GLU A 118 -13.31 -7.45 -5.49
CA GLU A 118 -13.26 -8.10 -6.80
C GLU A 118 -12.28 -7.42 -7.78
N SER A 119 -12.16 -6.09 -7.71
CA SER A 119 -11.24 -5.33 -8.57
C SER A 119 -9.79 -5.49 -8.13
N VAL A 120 -9.53 -5.47 -6.82
CA VAL A 120 -8.21 -5.74 -6.26
C VAL A 120 -7.81 -7.18 -6.53
N GLN A 121 -8.69 -8.17 -6.32
CA GLN A 121 -8.36 -9.57 -6.60
C GLN A 121 -7.92 -9.77 -8.06
N ARG A 122 -8.61 -9.15 -9.02
CA ARG A 122 -8.25 -9.19 -10.45
C ARG A 122 -6.96 -8.43 -10.79
N ALA A 123 -6.53 -7.51 -9.94
CA ALA A 123 -5.26 -6.81 -10.11
C ALA A 123 -4.06 -7.69 -9.74
N PHE A 124 -4.26 -8.79 -9.01
CA PHE A 124 -3.21 -9.76 -8.72
C PHE A 124 -3.14 -10.81 -9.83
N ALA A 125 -1.94 -10.99 -10.40
CA ALA A 125 -1.62 -12.13 -11.24
C ALA A 125 -0.89 -13.18 -10.40
N LEU A 126 -1.34 -14.44 -10.47
CA LEU A 126 -0.69 -15.57 -9.81
C LEU A 126 0.05 -16.45 -10.82
N SER A 127 1.21 -16.94 -10.43
CA SER A 127 2.00 -17.95 -11.15
C SER A 127 1.88 -19.31 -10.48
N ALA A 128 1.92 -20.39 -11.27
CA ALA A 128 1.99 -21.76 -10.79
C ALA A 128 3.39 -22.18 -10.32
N THR A 129 4.41 -21.35 -10.55
CA THR A 129 5.79 -21.56 -10.11
C THR A 129 6.34 -20.32 -9.42
N PRO A 130 7.36 -20.46 -8.55
CA PRO A 130 8.00 -19.32 -7.89
C PRO A 130 8.47 -18.24 -8.88
N VAL A 131 8.19 -16.98 -8.55
CA VAL A 131 8.63 -15.80 -9.32
C VAL A 131 9.60 -15.00 -8.45
N PRO A 132 10.75 -14.54 -8.98
CA PRO A 132 11.66 -13.70 -8.23
C PRO A 132 11.03 -12.32 -7.97
N ALA A 133 11.38 -11.70 -6.84
CA ALA A 133 11.03 -10.30 -6.62
C ALA A 133 11.77 -9.40 -7.61
N ASP A 134 11.05 -8.41 -8.16
CA ASP A 134 11.64 -7.44 -9.08
C ASP A 134 12.68 -6.54 -8.40
N ARG A 135 13.63 -6.06 -9.21
CA ARG A 135 14.57 -5.03 -8.77
C ARG A 135 13.81 -3.72 -8.54
N LEU A 136 13.82 -3.23 -7.30
CA LEU A 136 13.22 -1.94 -6.95
C LEU A 136 13.91 -0.75 -7.63
N ILE A 137 15.21 -0.87 -7.92
CA ILE A 137 16.01 0.14 -8.63
C ILE A 137 16.63 -0.53 -9.86
N VAL A 138 16.16 -0.12 -11.03
CA VAL A 138 16.56 -0.67 -12.33
C VAL A 138 17.97 -0.20 -12.68
N ASP A 139 18.25 1.10 -12.50
CA ASP A 139 19.54 1.71 -12.75
C ASP A 139 20.05 2.40 -11.47
N ALA A 140 21.18 1.91 -10.96
CA ALA A 140 21.88 2.48 -9.82
C ALA A 140 23.33 2.71 -10.24
N GLU A 141 23.57 3.80 -10.97
CA GLU A 141 24.91 4.36 -11.18
C GLU A 141 25.40 5.09 -9.92
#